data_AF-X1FQK6-F1
#
_entry.id   AF-X1FQK6-F1
#
_cell.length_a   1.000
_cell.length_b   1.000
_cell.length_c   1.000
_cell.angle_alpha   90.00
_cell.angle_beta   90.00
_cell.angle_gamma   90.00
#
_symmetry.space_group_name_H-M   'P 1'
#
loop_
_entity.id
_entity.type
_entity.pdbx_description
1 polymer ?
#
loop_
_entity_poly.entity_id
_entity_poly.type
_entity_poly.pdbx_seq_one_letter_code
_entity_poly.pdbx_strand_id
1 'polypeptide(L)'
;MSLLGFFSFKYLKNKEYFKPTEDLFSASPATLVSLGINISKGLNQGELRDIVVRGVEGFTIITTSSQESNFMLITHSKKEASLGYYFNKINKSYREIEKLLKDVKIKSAFY
;
A
#
# COMPACT_ATOMS: atom_id res chain seq x y z
N MET A 1 -11.36 7.46 -21.44
CA MET A 1 -9.91 7.75 -21.32
C MET A 1 -9.46 7.33 -19.94
N SER A 2 -8.89 6.12 -19.87
CA SER A 2 -8.57 5.36 -18.66
C SER A 2 -7.05 5.28 -18.46
N LEU A 3 -6.67 4.94 -17.23
CA LEU A 3 -5.34 4.55 -16.75
C LEU A 3 -4.27 5.65 -16.61
N LEU A 4 -4.02 6.04 -15.36
CA LEU A 4 -2.65 6.29 -14.87
C LEU A 4 -2.38 5.40 -13.65
N GLY A 5 -2.22 4.11 -13.91
CA GLY A 5 -1.50 3.20 -13.01
C GLY A 5 -0.08 3.05 -13.56
N PHE A 6 0.88 3.81 -13.06
CA PHE A 6 2.28 3.67 -13.46
C PHE A 6 2.91 2.53 -12.65
N PHE A 7 2.61 1.28 -13.01
CA PHE A 7 3.26 0.08 -12.48
C PHE A 7 4.21 -0.49 -13.54
N SER A 8 5.51 -0.31 -13.35
CA SER A 8 6.54 -0.98 -14.16
C SER A 8 6.78 -2.39 -13.60
N PHE A 9 6.14 -3.40 -14.19
CA PHE A 9 6.35 -4.81 -13.89
C PHE A 9 7.07 -5.50 -15.05
N LYS A 10 8.39 -5.29 -15.18
CA LYS A 10 9.23 -5.99 -16.19
C LYS A 10 9.87 -7.27 -15.67
N TYR A 11 9.24 -7.96 -14.71
CA TYR A 11 9.73 -9.25 -14.23
C TYR A 11 8.53 -10.03 -13.70
N LEU A 12 8.03 -11.01 -14.46
CA LEU A 12 7.31 -12.20 -13.99
C LEU A 12 6.98 -13.06 -15.23
N LYS A 13 7.98 -13.77 -15.75
CA LYS A 13 7.80 -14.84 -16.75
C LYS A 13 7.47 -16.15 -16.01
N ASN A 14 6.41 -16.82 -16.45
CA ASN A 14 6.01 -18.19 -16.09
C ASN A 14 5.49 -18.46 -14.67
N LYS A 15 4.16 -18.32 -14.51
CA LYS A 15 3.23 -19.25 -13.82
C LYS A 15 1.81 -18.76 -14.13
N GLU A 16 0.81 -19.64 -14.26
CA GLU A 16 -0.58 -19.21 -14.48
C GLU A 16 -1.04 -18.32 -13.33
N TYR A 17 -1.17 -17.01 -13.58
CA TYR A 17 -1.57 -16.04 -12.58
C TYR A 17 -3.10 -16.02 -12.49
N PHE A 18 -3.63 -16.36 -11.32
CA PHE A 18 -4.95 -15.90 -10.90
C PHE A 18 -4.98 -14.38 -11.11
N LYS A 19 -5.70 -13.91 -12.12
CA LYS A 19 -5.84 -12.48 -12.44
C LYS A 19 -6.87 -11.92 -11.46
N PRO A 20 -6.46 -11.29 -10.35
CA PRO A 20 -7.42 -10.75 -9.39
C PRO A 20 -8.18 -9.65 -10.11
N THR A 21 -9.48 -9.53 -9.87
CA THR A 21 -10.20 -8.32 -10.25
C THR A 21 -9.59 -7.13 -9.50
N GLU A 22 -9.61 -5.94 -10.09
CA GLU A 22 -9.04 -4.73 -9.47
C GLU A 22 -9.66 -4.47 -8.08
N ASP A 23 -10.94 -4.83 -7.91
CA ASP A 23 -11.67 -4.79 -6.64
C ASP A 23 -11.09 -5.76 -5.60
N LEU A 24 -10.75 -6.99 -6.00
CA LEU A 24 -10.16 -7.97 -5.08
C LEU A 24 -8.75 -7.57 -4.66
N PHE A 25 -7.99 -6.97 -5.59
CA PHE A 25 -6.64 -6.48 -5.32
C PHE A 25 -6.64 -5.27 -4.38
N SER A 26 -7.69 -4.45 -4.40
CA SER A 26 -7.84 -3.28 -3.50
C SER A 26 -8.48 -3.63 -2.15
N ALA A 27 -9.41 -4.59 -2.11
CA ALA A 27 -10.09 -5.02 -0.88
C ALA A 27 -9.14 -5.64 0.16
N SER A 28 -8.19 -6.45 -0.29
CA SER A 28 -7.22 -7.15 0.56
C SER A 28 -6.34 -6.21 1.41
N PRO A 29 -5.60 -5.25 0.82
CA PRO A 29 -4.80 -4.29 1.58
C PRO A 29 -5.66 -3.34 2.42
N ALA A 30 -6.84 -2.94 1.93
CA ALA A 30 -7.76 -2.10 2.71
C ALA A 30 -8.25 -2.79 4.00
N THR A 31 -8.54 -4.08 3.90
CA THR A 31 -8.93 -4.89 5.06
C THR A 31 -7.77 -5.01 6.06
N LEU A 32 -6.55 -5.28 5.58
CA LEU A 32 -5.36 -5.33 6.45
C LEU A 32 -5.12 -4.01 7.18
N VAL A 33 -5.26 -2.87 6.48
CA VAL A 33 -5.17 -1.54 7.10
C VAL A 33 -6.24 -1.36 8.17
N SER A 34 -7.51 -1.68 7.87
CA SER A 34 -8.60 -1.55 8.83
C SER A 34 -8.37 -2.39 10.09
N LEU A 35 -7.98 -3.65 9.94
CA LEU A 35 -7.62 -4.52 11.05
C LEU A 35 -6.43 -3.98 11.85
N GLY A 36 -5.38 -3.53 11.17
CA GLY A 36 -4.21 -2.94 11.80
C GLY A 36 -4.54 -1.71 12.64
N ILE A 37 -5.39 -0.82 12.13
CA ILE A 37 -5.87 0.37 12.86
C ILE A 37 -6.62 -0.05 14.11
N ASN A 38 -7.57 -0.99 13.97
CA ASN A 38 -8.39 -1.44 15.10
C ASN A 38 -7.55 -2.14 16.19
N ILE A 39 -6.57 -2.96 15.80
CA ILE A 39 -5.64 -3.62 16.72
C ILE A 39 -4.75 -2.57 17.41
N SER A 40 -4.18 -1.63 16.66
CA SER A 40 -3.31 -0.58 17.22
C SER A 40 -4.05 0.28 18.26
N LYS A 41 -5.30 0.65 17.95
CA LYS A 41 -6.20 1.36 18.87
C LYS A 41 -6.52 0.52 20.11
N GLY A 42 -6.90 -0.74 19.92
CA GLY A 42 -7.24 -1.64 21.02
C GLY A 42 -6.07 -1.91 21.98
N LEU A 43 -4.84 -1.89 21.46
CA LEU A 43 -3.61 -2.08 22.24
C LEU A 43 -2.98 -0.77 22.74
N ASN A 44 -3.59 0.39 22.46
CA ASN A 44 -3.08 1.71 22.77
C ASN A 44 -1.63 1.94 22.28
N GLN A 45 -1.30 1.47 21.07
CA GLN A 45 0.05 1.54 20.46
C GLN A 45 0.23 2.77 19.56
N GLY A 46 -0.72 3.71 19.59
CA GLY A 46 -0.73 4.89 18.74
C GLY A 46 -1.25 4.62 17.33
N GLU A 47 -0.81 5.45 16.39
CA GLU A 47 -1.29 5.44 15.00
C GLU A 47 -0.59 4.40 14.14
N LEU A 48 -1.38 3.64 13.36
CA LEU A 48 -0.83 2.72 12.38
C LEU A 48 -0.12 3.49 11.27
N ARG A 49 1.15 3.15 11.03
CA ARG A 49 1.98 3.79 10.01
C ARG A 49 2.31 2.87 8.83
N ASP A 50 2.77 1.66 9.14
CA ASP A 50 3.26 0.72 8.13
C ASP A 50 2.82 -0.70 8.52
N ILE A 51 2.26 -1.46 7.57
CA ILE A 51 2.08 -2.91 7.65
C ILE A 51 3.14 -3.57 6.78
N VAL A 52 3.90 -4.50 7.35
CA VAL A 52 4.98 -5.20 6.66
C VAL A 52 4.66 -6.67 6.58
N VAL A 53 4.45 -7.16 5.36
CA VAL A 53 4.21 -8.57 5.07
C VAL A 53 5.49 -9.15 4.46
N ARG A 54 6.11 -10.10 5.16
CA ARG A 54 7.26 -10.85 4.66
C ARG A 54 6.77 -12.02 3.80
N GLY A 55 7.18 -12.03 2.54
CA GLY A 55 7.05 -13.18 1.65
C GLY A 55 8.37 -13.94 1.50
N VAL A 56 8.36 -14.98 0.66
CA VAL A 56 9.55 -15.80 0.35
C VAL A 56 10.62 -14.97 -0.36
N GLU A 57 10.19 -14.15 -1.32
CA GLU A 57 11.06 -13.38 -2.22
C GLU A 57 11.32 -11.94 -1.74
N GLY A 58 10.73 -11.52 -0.62
CA GLY A 58 10.90 -10.17 -0.12
C GLY A 58 9.77 -9.68 0.77
N PHE A 59 9.43 -8.40 0.64
CA PHE A 59 8.53 -7.69 1.53
C PHE A 59 7.49 -6.93 0.73
N THR A 60 6.25 -6.97 1.20
CA THR A 60 5.21 -6.01 0.81
C THR A 60 5.00 -5.07 1.97
N ILE A 61 5.08 -3.77 1.71
CA ILE A 61 4.92 -2.72 2.72
C ILE A 61 3.72 -1.87 2.31
N ILE A 62 2.73 -1.79 3.19
CA ILE A 62 1.54 -0.94 3.04
C ILE A 62 1.71 0.23 4.00
N THR A 63 1.91 1.42 3.46
CA THR A 63 2.14 2.65 4.22
C THR A 63 0.87 3.49 4.26
N THR A 64 0.53 3.99 5.45
CA THR A 64 -0.60 4.87 5.74
C THR A 64 -0.09 6.13 6.47
N SER A 65 -0.64 7.30 6.16
CA SER A 65 -0.14 8.60 6.65
C SER A 65 -0.95 9.14 7.83
N SER A 66 -2.25 8.85 7.89
CA SER A 66 -3.15 9.20 8.99
C SER A 66 -4.49 8.49 8.83
N GLN A 67 -5.31 8.47 9.88
CA GLN A 67 -6.71 7.99 9.81
C GLN A 67 -7.60 8.83 8.87
N GLU A 68 -7.15 10.04 8.53
CA GLU A 68 -7.89 10.98 7.67
C GLU A 68 -7.51 10.86 6.19
N SER A 69 -6.44 10.13 5.88
CA SER A 69 -5.99 9.95 4.50
C SER A 69 -6.81 8.87 3.80
N ASN A 70 -7.42 9.23 2.68
CA ASN A 70 -8.16 8.29 1.82
C ASN A 70 -7.25 7.42 0.95
N PHE A 71 -5.93 7.58 1.08
CA PHE A 71 -4.95 6.91 0.24
C PHE A 71 -4.06 6.01 1.08
N MET A 72 -3.59 4.94 0.45
CA MET A 72 -2.56 4.05 0.99
C MET A 72 -1.53 3.79 -0.10
N LEU A 73 -0.26 3.63 0.29
CA LEU A 73 0.80 3.29 -0.64
C LEU A 73 1.21 1.84 -0.44
N ILE A 74 1.05 1.03 -1.49
CA ILE A 74 1.49 -0.36 -1.51
C ILE A 74 2.81 -0.43 -2.26
N THR A 75 3.83 -0.99 -1.63
CA THR A 75 5.16 -1.16 -2.22
C THR A 75 5.66 -2.57 -2.06
N HIS A 76 6.51 -2.99 -3.00
CA HIS A 76 7.19 -4.28 -2.96
C HIS A 76 8.69 -4.07 -2.97
N SER A 77 9.40 -4.84 -2.15
CA SER A 77 10.86 -4.85 -2.08
C SER A 77 11.37 -6.28 -2.11
N LYS A 78 12.53 -6.48 -2.73
CA LYS A 78 13.25 -7.75 -2.68
C LYS A 78 13.81 -8.01 -1.27
N LYS A 79 14.10 -9.27 -0.98
CA LYS A 79 14.61 -9.74 0.31
C LYS A 79 15.98 -9.14 0.68
N GLU A 80 16.83 -8.86 -0.30
CA GLU A 80 18.18 -8.35 -0.11
C GLU A 80 18.22 -6.85 0.19
N ALA A 81 17.08 -6.16 0.11
CA ALA A 81 17.02 -4.73 0.35
C ALA A 81 17.16 -4.39 1.84
N SER A 82 17.93 -3.34 2.13
CA SER A 82 17.96 -2.76 3.48
C SER A 82 16.61 -2.13 3.81
N LEU A 83 15.82 -2.82 4.65
CA LEU A 83 14.48 -2.39 5.07
C LEU A 83 14.48 -0.98 5.67
N GLY A 84 15.45 -0.66 6.52
CA GLY A 84 15.54 0.67 7.16
C GLY A 84 15.67 1.81 6.14
N TYR A 85 16.52 1.62 5.12
CA TYR A 85 16.65 2.58 4.03
C TYR A 85 15.35 2.70 3.22
N TYR A 86 14.70 1.56 2.96
CA TYR A 86 13.44 1.50 2.23
C TYR A 86 12.31 2.22 2.98
N PHE A 87 12.14 1.98 4.28
CA PHE A 87 11.15 2.69 5.10
C PHE A 87 11.39 4.19 5.06
N ASN A 88 12.63 4.65 5.23
CA ASN A 88 12.94 6.07 5.15
C ASN A 88 12.58 6.67 3.78
N LYS A 89 12.92 5.97 2.69
CA LYS A 89 12.62 6.44 1.33
C LYS A 89 11.12 6.44 1.04
N ILE A 90 10.43 5.35 1.34
CA ILE A 90 8.97 5.21 1.16
C ILE A 90 8.25 6.31 1.93
N ASN A 91 8.57 6.48 3.21
CA ASN A 91 7.91 7.47 4.05
C ASN A 91 8.14 8.90 3.56
N LYS A 92 9.36 9.23 3.10
CA LYS A 92 9.63 10.55 2.49
C LYS A 92 8.85 10.75 1.20
N SER A 93 8.89 9.76 0.30
CA SER A 93 8.16 9.83 -0.97
C SER A 93 6.65 9.92 -0.76
N TYR A 94 6.11 9.15 0.18
CA TYR A 94 4.68 9.12 0.45
C TYR A 94 4.17 10.46 0.98
N ARG A 95 4.92 11.15 1.85
CA ARG A 95 4.56 12.51 2.29
C ARG A 95 4.46 13.51 1.15
N GLU A 96 5.34 13.41 0.16
CA GLU A 96 5.28 14.29 -1.01
C GLU A 96 4.11 13.92 -1.92
N ILE A 97 3.87 12.62 -2.14
CA ILE A 97 2.72 12.13 -2.93
C ILE A 97 1.40 12.53 -2.26
N GLU A 98 1.27 12.35 -0.95
CA GLU A 98 0.06 12.68 -0.22
C GLU A 98 -0.33 14.15 -0.39
N LYS A 99 0.63 15.08 -0.34
CA LYS A 99 0.37 16.51 -0.60
C LYS A 99 -0.27 16.73 -1.97
N LEU A 100 0.19 16.00 -2.98
CA LEU A 100 -0.36 16.08 -4.35
C LEU A 100 -1.76 15.46 -4.45
N LEU A 101 -2.06 14.48 -3.59
CA LEU A 101 -3.34 13.77 -3.58
C LEU A 101 -4.42 14.45 -2.73
N LYS A 102 -4.08 15.44 -1.90
CA LYS A 102 -5.04 16.11 -0.99
C LYS A 102 -6.27 16.68 -1.71
N ASP A 103 -6.09 17.21 -2.91
CA ASP A 103 -7.16 17.82 -3.69
C ASP A 103 -7.89 16.83 -4.61
N VAL A 104 -7.44 15.58 -4.65
CA VAL A 104 -8.05 14.54 -5.48
C VAL A 104 -9.34 14.06 -4.81
N LYS A 105 -10.47 14.54 -5.34
CA LYS A 105 -11.78 14.03 -4.98
C LYS A 105 -12.00 12.66 -5.63
N ILE A 106 -11.95 11.61 -4.83
CA ILE A 106 -12.37 10.27 -5.27
C ILE A 106 -13.89 10.31 -5.44
N LYS A 107 -14.37 10.32 -6.69
CA LYS A 107 -15.78 10.01 -6.96
C LYS A 107 -16.02 8.56 -6.58
N SER A 108 -17.01 8.30 -5.74
CA SER A 108 -17.46 6.94 -5.46
C SER A 108 -17.83 6.28 -6.78
N ALA A 109 -17.15 5.18 -7.11
CA ALA A 109 -17.63 4.26 -8.12
C ALA A 109 -18.87 3.58 -7.53
N PHE A 110 -20.04 4.20 -7.68
CA PHE A 110 -21.31 3.54 -7.47
C PHE A 110 -21.44 2.49 -8.57
N TYR A 111 -21.33 1.21 -8.19
CA TYR A 111 -21.89 0.08 -8.92
C TYR A 111 -23.14 -0.39 -8.20
#